data_AF-A0A1F1V0C7-F1
#
_entry.id   AF-A0A1F1V0C7-F1
#
_cell.length_a   1.000
_cell.length_b   1.000
_cell.length_c   1.000
_cell.angle_alpha   90.00
_cell.angle_beta   90.00
_cell.angle_gamma   90.00
#
_symmetry.space_group_name_H-M   'P 1'
#
loop_
_entity.id
_entity.type
_entity.pdbx_description
1 polymer ?
#
loop_
_entity_poly.entity_id
_entity_poly.type
_entity_poly.pdbx_seq_one_letter_code
_entity_poly.pdbx_strand_id
1 'polypeptide(L)'
;MDQVDPLINAIYHWMDISGVLLMGVIGGTLARQLGYDIVGFFFIAMLSALGGGMLRDVLINEGTVAAMSQPEYLILAFTGALIARFTYFKGRAWEFLQSHGDALVSALWASTGASKAIQYGLPVVPTIMMGVFTATGGGMIRDVVTGQEPSVFGGNQPTVLPAVACAVITLIGNATGYLAWGMILGPVASFALFLFGYYGNWRISTDSEFAPVNTTVNATATQVATLARKAENKSRAVARELEPTRVRSWRHRQMEKALQRRIDAEIRKGKRPAQAMSDADDFLTEFTTQFPAIDAEMLAEATGIDTPVEDEGLLDGIGMDLSGDSYDDQVEPDPEETEAMHADMLDIILSDEKLTDELIDRLVTRYKQKGS
;
A
#
# COMPACT_ATOMS: atom_id res chain seq x y z
N MET A 1 -40.51 30.81 -21.42
CA MET A 1 -39.49 29.81 -21.73
C MET A 1 -39.61 29.55 -23.21
N ASP A 2 -38.73 30.16 -24.00
CA ASP A 2 -38.65 29.88 -25.41
C ASP A 2 -38.53 28.38 -25.60
N GLN A 3 -39.30 27.85 -26.54
CA GLN A 3 -39.35 26.42 -26.84
C GLN A 3 -37.94 26.00 -27.25
N VAL A 4 -37.17 25.42 -26.32
CA VAL A 4 -35.81 24.94 -26.59
C VAL A 4 -35.88 24.03 -27.81
N ASP A 5 -34.98 24.25 -28.77
CA ASP A 5 -34.97 23.53 -30.04
C ASP A 5 -35.11 22.02 -29.78
N PRO A 6 -36.10 21.33 -30.40
CA PRO A 6 -36.28 19.89 -30.26
C PRO A 6 -34.99 19.09 -30.47
N LEU A 7 -34.10 19.57 -31.34
CA LEU A 7 -32.81 18.94 -31.60
C LEU A 7 -31.85 19.04 -30.41
N ILE A 8 -31.79 20.20 -29.75
CA ILE A 8 -30.96 20.41 -28.55
C ILE A 8 -31.44 19.49 -27.41
N ASN A 9 -32.75 19.42 -27.21
CA ASN A 9 -33.35 18.54 -26.20
C ASN A 9 -33.06 17.07 -26.48
N ALA A 10 -33.15 16.64 -27.75
CA ALA A 10 -32.85 15.27 -28.14
C ALA A 10 -31.36 14.92 -27.89
N ILE A 11 -30.44 15.78 -28.32
CA ILE A 11 -29.00 15.58 -28.09
C ILE A 11 -28.71 15.51 -26.59
N TYR A 12 -29.22 16.47 -25.82
CA TYR A 12 -29.07 16.51 -24.36
C TYR A 12 -29.54 15.21 -23.72
N HIS A 13 -30.77 14.79 -24.04
CA HIS A 13 -31.40 13.63 -23.45
C HIS A 13 -30.62 12.34 -23.73
N TRP A 14 -30.25 12.09 -25.00
CA TRP A 14 -29.49 10.90 -25.37
C TRP A 14 -28.10 10.86 -24.75
N MET A 15 -27.41 12.00 -24.66
CA MET A 15 -26.10 12.07 -24.02
C MET A 15 -26.19 11.80 -22.51
N ASP A 16 -27.20 12.35 -21.84
CA ASP A 16 -27.38 12.22 -20.39
C ASP A 16 -27.73 10.78 -20.01
N ILE A 17 -28.76 10.19 -20.64
CA ILE A 17 -29.26 8.85 -20.30
C ILE A 17 -28.29 7.72 -20.71
N SER A 18 -27.53 7.89 -21.80
CA SER A 18 -26.51 6.90 -22.17
C SER A 18 -25.34 6.90 -21.18
N GLY A 19 -24.96 8.07 -20.67
CA GLY A 19 -24.00 8.20 -19.57
C GLY A 19 -24.48 7.49 -18.31
N VAL A 20 -25.75 7.65 -17.93
CA VAL A 20 -26.37 7.00 -16.76
C VAL A 20 -26.30 5.47 -16.88
N LEU A 21 -26.68 4.92 -18.03
CA LEU A 21 -26.62 3.46 -18.26
C LEU A 21 -25.18 2.94 -18.15
N LEU A 22 -24.24 3.59 -18.84
CA LEU A 22 -22.84 3.18 -18.87
C LEU A 22 -22.17 3.30 -17.49
N MET A 23 -22.44 4.38 -16.76
CA MET A 23 -21.92 4.58 -15.41
C MET A 23 -22.58 3.64 -14.39
N GLY A 24 -23.83 3.22 -14.60
CA GLY A 24 -24.46 2.15 -13.83
C GLY A 24 -23.71 0.83 -13.99
N VAL A 25 -23.24 0.52 -15.21
CA VAL A 25 -22.38 -0.65 -15.45
C VAL A 25 -21.04 -0.49 -14.72
N ILE A 26 -20.33 0.62 -14.94
CA ILE A 26 -18.98 0.85 -14.36
C ILE A 26 -19.03 0.88 -12.82
N GLY A 27 -19.98 1.63 -12.25
CA GLY A 27 -20.18 1.72 -10.80
C GLY A 27 -20.55 0.39 -10.16
N GLY A 28 -21.42 -0.40 -10.81
CA GLY A 28 -21.75 -1.75 -10.35
C GLY A 28 -20.54 -2.68 -10.38
N THR A 29 -19.78 -2.69 -11.48
CA THR A 29 -18.56 -3.50 -11.58
C THR A 29 -17.51 -3.13 -10.54
N LEU A 30 -17.36 -1.84 -10.22
CA LEU A 30 -16.46 -1.37 -9.16
C LEU A 30 -16.95 -1.83 -7.78
N ALA A 31 -18.25 -1.70 -7.50
CA ALA A 31 -18.85 -2.16 -6.24
C ALA A 31 -18.62 -3.66 -6.01
N ARG A 32 -18.68 -4.46 -7.09
CA ARG A 32 -18.36 -5.89 -7.04
C ARG A 32 -16.88 -6.15 -6.72
N GLN A 33 -15.96 -5.35 -7.26
CA GLN A 33 -14.52 -5.49 -6.96
C GLN A 33 -14.21 -5.18 -5.50
N LEU A 34 -14.98 -4.26 -4.90
CA LEU A 34 -14.88 -3.90 -3.48
C LEU A 34 -15.57 -4.89 -2.54
N GLY A 35 -16.22 -5.94 -3.07
CA GLY A 35 -16.83 -7.00 -2.26
C GLY A 35 -18.11 -6.59 -1.54
N TYR A 36 -18.80 -5.54 -2.00
CA TYR A 36 -20.09 -5.15 -1.43
C TYR A 36 -21.18 -6.21 -1.70
N ASP A 37 -22.16 -6.27 -0.79
CA ASP A 37 -23.34 -7.11 -0.93
C ASP A 37 -24.27 -6.60 -2.05
N ILE A 38 -25.37 -7.30 -2.30
CA ILE A 38 -26.27 -6.93 -3.40
C ILE A 38 -26.89 -5.54 -3.20
N VAL A 39 -27.17 -5.16 -1.96
CA VAL A 39 -27.73 -3.85 -1.65
C VAL A 39 -26.69 -2.77 -1.92
N GLY A 40 -25.50 -2.89 -1.34
CA GLY A 40 -24.38 -1.98 -1.58
C GLY A 40 -24.02 -1.88 -3.07
N PHE A 41 -24.04 -2.99 -3.79
CA PHE A 41 -23.80 -3.04 -5.23
C PHE A 41 -24.73 -2.11 -6.01
N PHE A 42 -26.05 -2.22 -5.80
CA PHE A 42 -27.01 -1.36 -6.50
C PHE A 42 -26.92 0.09 -6.04
N PHE A 43 -26.74 0.35 -4.74
CA PHE A 43 -26.60 1.70 -4.23
C PHE A 43 -25.38 2.43 -4.81
N ILE A 44 -24.21 1.78 -4.82
CA ILE A 44 -23.00 2.37 -5.41
C ILE A 44 -23.18 2.61 -6.91
N ALA A 45 -23.78 1.67 -7.64
CA ALA A 45 -24.07 1.86 -9.07
C ALA A 45 -24.99 3.06 -9.33
N MET A 46 -26.08 3.19 -8.56
CA MET A 46 -27.01 4.32 -8.69
C MET A 46 -26.37 5.65 -8.28
N LEU A 47 -25.60 5.70 -7.18
CA LEU A 47 -24.88 6.91 -6.77
C LEU A 47 -23.87 7.35 -7.83
N SER A 48 -23.17 6.40 -8.44
CA SER A 48 -22.23 6.68 -9.54
C SER A 48 -22.96 7.25 -10.76
N ALA A 49 -24.08 6.62 -11.15
CA ALA A 49 -24.82 6.93 -12.36
C ALA A 49 -25.62 8.24 -12.27
N LEU A 50 -26.15 8.58 -11.09
CA LEU A 50 -27.07 9.70 -10.90
C LEU A 50 -26.44 10.86 -10.13
N GLY A 51 -25.43 10.61 -9.32
CA GLY A 51 -24.88 11.58 -8.38
C GLY A 51 -24.41 12.88 -9.05
N GLY A 52 -23.76 12.81 -10.22
CA GLY A 52 -23.32 13.99 -10.96
C GLY A 52 -24.49 14.85 -11.46
N GLY A 53 -25.50 14.22 -12.08
CA GLY A 53 -26.71 14.90 -12.53
C GLY A 53 -27.56 15.47 -11.39
N MET A 54 -27.66 14.75 -10.27
CA MET A 54 -28.33 15.23 -9.05
C MET A 54 -27.60 16.43 -8.45
N LEU A 55 -26.26 16.37 -8.35
CA LEU A 55 -25.45 17.49 -7.88
C LEU A 55 -25.64 18.73 -8.75
N ARG A 56 -25.57 18.58 -10.07
CA ARG A 56 -25.85 19.65 -11.05
C ARG A 56 -27.23 20.27 -10.82
N ASP A 57 -28.27 19.44 -10.76
CA ASP A 57 -29.65 19.90 -10.69
C ASP A 57 -29.92 20.64 -9.37
N VAL A 58 -29.37 20.15 -8.25
CA VAL A 58 -29.45 20.82 -6.95
C VAL A 58 -28.69 22.14 -6.94
N LEU A 59 -27.51 22.22 -7.56
CA LEU A 59 -26.73 23.46 -7.62
C LEU A 59 -27.35 24.53 -8.52
N ILE A 60 -28.00 24.11 -9.62
CA ILE A 60 -28.80 25.03 -10.47
C ILE A 60 -30.04 25.49 -9.69
N ASN A 61 -30.59 24.64 -8.82
CA ASN A 61 -31.73 24.95 -7.95
C ASN A 61 -32.98 25.43 -8.72
N GLU A 62 -33.22 24.85 -9.89
CA GLU A 62 -34.40 25.15 -10.72
C GLU A 62 -35.10 23.86 -11.12
N GLY A 63 -36.35 23.73 -10.68
CA GLY A 63 -37.19 22.55 -10.92
C GLY A 63 -36.82 21.33 -10.07
N THR A 64 -37.47 20.21 -10.37
CA THR A 64 -37.21 18.92 -9.73
C THR A 64 -36.01 18.24 -10.36
N VAL A 65 -35.14 17.65 -9.54
CA VAL A 65 -34.00 16.83 -9.97
C VAL A 65 -34.46 15.80 -11.02
N ALA A 66 -33.72 15.70 -12.14
CA ALA A 66 -34.10 14.86 -13.28
C ALA A 66 -34.35 13.40 -12.88
N ALA A 67 -33.47 12.85 -12.04
CA ALA A 67 -33.60 11.49 -11.50
C ALA A 67 -34.91 11.24 -10.73
N MET A 68 -35.53 12.27 -10.17
CA MET A 68 -36.78 12.17 -9.41
C MET A 68 -38.02 12.48 -10.27
N SER A 69 -37.86 13.25 -11.34
CA SER A 69 -38.96 13.64 -12.23
C SER A 69 -39.17 12.68 -13.40
N GLN A 70 -38.09 12.04 -13.87
CA GLN A 70 -38.09 11.17 -15.03
C GLN A 70 -37.64 9.76 -14.60
N PRO A 71 -38.56 8.78 -14.58
CA PRO A 71 -38.26 7.44 -14.07
C PRO A 71 -37.23 6.70 -14.92
N GLU A 72 -37.04 7.07 -16.20
CA GLU A 72 -36.04 6.46 -17.07
C GLU A 72 -34.61 6.51 -16.51
N TYR A 73 -34.24 7.58 -15.79
CA TYR A 73 -32.91 7.73 -15.20
C TYR A 73 -32.64 6.63 -14.16
N LEU A 74 -33.60 6.40 -13.25
CA LEU A 74 -33.51 5.34 -12.24
C LEU A 74 -33.53 3.96 -12.89
N ILE A 75 -34.41 3.75 -13.89
CA ILE A 75 -34.52 2.48 -14.61
C ILE A 75 -33.21 2.15 -15.32
N LEU A 76 -32.57 3.12 -16.00
CA LEU A 76 -31.32 2.91 -16.72
C LEU A 76 -30.13 2.71 -15.77
N ALA A 77 -30.05 3.45 -14.67
CA ALA A 77 -29.04 3.23 -13.64
C ALA A 77 -29.13 1.80 -13.07
N PHE A 78 -30.34 1.36 -12.73
CA PHE A 78 -30.60 0.01 -12.24
C PHE A 78 -30.31 -1.06 -13.31
N THR A 79 -30.67 -0.80 -14.56
CA THR A 79 -30.37 -1.68 -15.70
C THR A 79 -28.88 -1.82 -15.92
N GLY A 80 -28.12 -0.74 -15.84
CA GLY A 80 -26.66 -0.77 -15.91
C GLY A 80 -26.06 -1.62 -14.79
N ALA A 81 -26.57 -1.47 -13.56
CA ALA A 81 -26.17 -2.31 -12.43
C ALA A 81 -26.50 -3.79 -12.67
N LEU A 82 -27.69 -4.11 -13.21
CA LEU A 82 -28.04 -5.49 -13.59
C LEU A 82 -27.09 -6.07 -14.64
N ILE A 83 -26.77 -5.29 -15.68
CA ILE A 83 -25.79 -5.70 -16.69
C ILE A 83 -24.47 -6.04 -16.02
N ALA A 84 -23.94 -5.15 -15.17
CA ALA A 84 -22.70 -5.39 -14.41
C ALA A 84 -22.76 -6.63 -13.50
N ARG A 85 -23.95 -6.96 -12.96
CA ARG A 85 -24.15 -8.13 -12.11
C ARG A 85 -23.99 -9.44 -12.88
N PHE A 86 -24.48 -9.48 -14.13
CA PHE A 86 -24.48 -10.67 -14.98
C PHE A 86 -23.27 -10.75 -15.93
N THR A 87 -22.53 -9.66 -16.11
CA THR A 87 -21.32 -9.62 -16.94
C THR A 87 -20.05 -9.67 -16.09
N TYR A 88 -19.12 -10.55 -16.47
CA TYR A 88 -17.82 -10.66 -15.82
C TYR A 88 -16.73 -9.98 -16.67
N PHE A 89 -16.57 -8.68 -16.49
CA PHE A 89 -15.39 -7.97 -17.00
C PHE A 89 -14.16 -8.37 -16.16
N LYS A 90 -13.12 -8.89 -16.82
CA LYS A 90 -11.84 -9.27 -16.21
C LYS A 90 -10.67 -8.82 -17.08
N GLY A 91 -9.52 -8.56 -16.45
CA GLY A 91 -8.27 -8.21 -17.12
C GLY A 91 -8.38 -6.97 -18.01
N ARG A 92 -7.74 -7.03 -19.19
CA ARG A 92 -7.64 -5.90 -20.13
C ARG A 92 -8.99 -5.33 -20.58
N ALA A 93 -10.04 -6.14 -20.65
CA ALA A 93 -11.37 -5.68 -21.01
C ALA A 93 -11.98 -4.76 -19.94
N TRP A 94 -11.71 -5.03 -18.66
CA TRP A 94 -12.13 -4.17 -17.57
C TRP A 94 -11.35 -2.85 -17.57
N GLU A 95 -10.02 -2.91 -17.67
CA GLU A 95 -9.18 -1.70 -17.72
C GLU A 95 -9.59 -0.77 -18.86
N PHE A 96 -9.89 -1.33 -20.03
CA PHE A 96 -10.39 -0.57 -21.17
C PHE A 96 -11.76 0.04 -20.88
N LEU A 97 -12.73 -0.74 -20.39
CA LEU A 97 -14.07 -0.26 -20.07
C LEU A 97 -14.05 0.82 -18.98
N GLN A 98 -13.27 0.62 -17.93
CA GLN A 98 -13.16 1.56 -16.82
C GLN A 98 -12.57 2.89 -17.30
N SER A 99 -11.41 2.86 -17.98
CA SER A 99 -10.74 4.09 -18.43
C SER A 99 -11.48 4.83 -19.54
N HIS A 100 -11.82 4.13 -20.63
CA HIS A 100 -12.45 4.75 -21.79
C HIS A 100 -13.93 5.02 -21.55
N GLY A 101 -14.60 4.16 -20.78
CA GLY A 101 -15.99 4.34 -20.38
C GLY A 101 -16.15 5.56 -19.46
N ASP A 102 -15.36 5.69 -18.39
CA ASP A 102 -15.43 6.88 -17.52
C ASP A 102 -15.12 8.15 -18.31
N ALA A 103 -14.13 8.13 -19.21
CA ALA A 103 -13.81 9.27 -20.04
C ALA A 103 -14.93 9.66 -21.01
N LEU A 104 -15.60 8.67 -21.62
CA LEU A 104 -16.73 8.90 -22.49
C LEU A 104 -17.91 9.49 -21.72
N VAL A 105 -18.26 8.90 -20.57
CA VAL A 105 -19.34 9.41 -19.72
C VAL A 105 -19.04 10.83 -19.26
N SER A 106 -17.82 11.07 -18.79
CA SER A 106 -17.33 12.39 -18.37
C SER A 106 -17.47 13.42 -19.49
N ALA A 107 -17.08 13.08 -20.72
CA ALA A 107 -17.20 13.96 -21.88
C ALA A 107 -18.67 14.31 -22.20
N LEU A 108 -19.56 13.33 -22.20
CA LEU A 108 -21.00 13.53 -22.45
C LEU A 108 -21.65 14.40 -21.35
N TRP A 109 -21.32 14.11 -20.09
CA TRP A 109 -21.85 14.84 -18.93
C TRP A 109 -21.28 16.25 -18.78
N ALA A 110 -20.04 16.49 -19.21
CA ALA A 110 -19.48 17.83 -19.27
C ALA A 110 -20.28 18.72 -20.22
N SER A 111 -20.67 18.19 -21.38
CA SER A 111 -21.50 18.94 -22.34
C SER A 111 -22.94 19.13 -21.87
N THR A 112 -23.60 18.09 -21.34
CA THR A 112 -24.98 18.23 -20.83
C THR A 112 -25.03 19.14 -19.62
N GLY A 113 -24.05 19.07 -18.71
CA GLY A 113 -23.91 19.98 -17.57
C GLY A 113 -23.80 21.45 -17.99
N ALA A 114 -22.91 21.75 -18.94
CA ALA A 114 -22.77 23.09 -19.50
C ALA A 114 -24.04 23.54 -20.23
N SER A 115 -24.63 22.66 -21.04
CA SER A 115 -25.85 22.96 -21.81
C SER A 115 -27.04 23.28 -20.93
N LYS A 116 -27.21 22.55 -19.81
CA LYS A 116 -28.28 22.84 -18.84
C LYS A 116 -28.03 24.18 -18.17
N ALA A 117 -26.80 24.45 -17.72
CA ALA A 117 -26.44 25.73 -17.12
C ALA A 117 -26.71 26.93 -18.05
N ILE A 118 -26.39 26.79 -19.35
CA ILE A 118 -26.70 27.79 -20.39
C ILE A 118 -28.21 28.04 -20.48
N GLN A 119 -29.02 26.98 -20.51
CA GLN A 119 -30.48 27.11 -20.60
C GLN A 119 -31.11 27.82 -19.39
N TYR A 120 -30.50 27.66 -18.21
CA TYR A 120 -30.89 28.38 -16.99
C TYR A 120 -30.22 29.76 -16.86
N GLY A 121 -29.48 30.21 -17.87
CA GLY A 121 -28.90 31.55 -17.90
C GLY A 121 -27.75 31.77 -16.90
N LEU A 122 -27.05 30.71 -16.50
CA LEU A 122 -25.90 30.84 -15.61
C LEU A 122 -24.75 31.61 -16.28
N PRO A 123 -23.97 32.41 -15.52
CA PRO A 123 -22.78 33.07 -16.04
C PRO A 123 -21.72 32.08 -16.55
N VAL A 124 -20.71 32.60 -17.26
CA VAL A 124 -19.68 31.78 -17.93
C VAL A 124 -18.94 30.84 -16.97
N VAL A 125 -18.45 31.35 -15.84
CA VAL A 125 -17.67 30.54 -14.89
C VAL A 125 -18.53 29.45 -14.23
N PRO A 126 -19.71 29.74 -13.66
CA PRO A 126 -20.63 28.70 -13.18
C PRO A 126 -21.02 27.67 -14.24
N THR A 127 -21.19 28.07 -15.50
CA THR A 127 -21.48 27.14 -16.60
C THR A 127 -20.37 26.13 -16.81
N ILE A 128 -19.11 26.58 -16.82
CA ILE A 128 -17.95 25.69 -16.90
C ILE A 128 -17.92 24.75 -15.68
N MET A 129 -18.15 25.30 -14.48
CA MET A 129 -18.21 24.50 -13.26
C MET A 129 -19.32 23.45 -13.30
N MET A 130 -20.51 23.77 -13.81
CA MET A 130 -21.59 22.79 -13.94
C MET A 130 -21.22 21.65 -14.88
N GLY A 131 -20.52 21.93 -15.99
CA GLY A 131 -19.96 20.88 -16.85
C GLY A 131 -19.03 19.96 -16.07
N VAL A 132 -18.04 20.53 -15.37
CA VAL A 132 -17.08 19.75 -14.57
C VAL A 132 -17.76 18.95 -13.47
N PHE A 133 -18.64 19.55 -12.68
CA PHE A 133 -19.33 18.87 -11.58
C PHE A 133 -20.27 17.78 -12.05
N THR A 134 -20.93 17.94 -13.21
CA THR A 134 -21.75 16.87 -13.77
C THR A 134 -20.87 15.69 -14.19
N ALA A 135 -19.73 15.98 -14.83
CA ALA A 135 -18.79 14.97 -15.32
C ALA A 135 -18.09 14.19 -14.21
N THR A 136 -17.62 14.87 -13.16
CA THR A 136 -16.82 14.25 -12.08
C THR A 136 -17.63 13.91 -10.84
N GLY A 137 -18.77 14.57 -10.61
CA GLY A 137 -19.52 14.49 -9.35
C GLY A 137 -19.99 13.09 -8.99
N GLY A 138 -20.46 12.30 -9.96
CA GLY A 138 -20.87 10.91 -9.72
C GLY A 138 -19.71 10.02 -9.24
N GLY A 139 -18.57 10.12 -9.92
CA GLY A 139 -17.34 9.43 -9.54
C GLY A 139 -16.81 9.89 -8.18
N MET A 140 -16.82 11.20 -7.91
CA MET A 140 -16.40 11.74 -6.61
C MET A 140 -17.27 11.21 -5.47
N ILE A 141 -18.59 11.24 -5.61
CA ILE A 141 -19.52 10.73 -4.59
C ILE A 141 -19.27 9.23 -4.36
N ARG A 142 -19.13 8.46 -5.44
CA ARG A 142 -18.78 7.03 -5.38
C ARG A 142 -17.47 6.79 -4.62
N ASP A 143 -16.41 7.50 -4.98
CA ASP A 143 -15.08 7.30 -4.41
C ASP A 143 -15.11 7.64 -2.90
N VAL A 144 -15.74 8.76 -2.50
CA VAL A 144 -15.90 9.14 -1.08
C VAL A 144 -16.70 8.11 -0.29
N VAL A 145 -17.84 7.64 -0.82
CA VAL A 145 -18.71 6.67 -0.13
C VAL A 145 -18.03 5.30 0.01
N THR A 146 -17.16 4.95 -0.93
CA THR A 146 -16.36 3.72 -0.87
C THR A 146 -15.08 3.85 -0.04
N GLY A 147 -14.82 5.03 0.55
CA GLY A 147 -13.65 5.29 1.39
C GLY A 147 -12.35 5.45 0.60
N GLN A 148 -12.43 5.76 -0.69
CA GLN A 148 -11.29 6.03 -1.56
C GLN A 148 -11.10 7.53 -1.75
N GLU A 149 -9.85 7.95 -2.02
CA GLU A 149 -9.59 9.32 -2.45
C GLU A 149 -10.16 9.53 -3.85
N PRO A 150 -10.99 10.57 -4.07
CA PRO A 150 -11.53 10.86 -5.40
C PRO A 150 -10.43 11.02 -6.43
N SER A 151 -10.56 10.27 -7.53
CA SER A 151 -9.61 10.29 -8.66
C SER A 151 -9.41 11.67 -9.29
N VAL A 152 -10.30 12.63 -9.02
CA VAL A 152 -10.21 14.02 -9.46
C VAL A 152 -9.13 14.82 -8.72
N PHE A 153 -8.75 14.40 -7.50
CA PHE A 153 -7.83 15.16 -6.63
C PHE A 153 -6.35 14.85 -6.85
N GLY A 154 -6.00 13.77 -7.56
CA GLY A 154 -4.61 13.46 -7.84
C GLY A 154 -4.36 12.04 -8.33
N GLY A 155 -3.07 11.70 -8.49
CA GLY A 155 -2.61 10.33 -8.76
C GLY A 155 -2.77 9.80 -10.19
N ASN A 156 -3.38 10.56 -11.12
CA ASN A 156 -3.74 10.04 -12.45
C ASN A 156 -3.74 11.12 -13.58
N GLN A 157 -4.24 10.70 -14.75
CA GLN A 157 -4.42 11.49 -15.98
C GLN A 157 -5.30 12.73 -15.76
N PRO A 158 -5.14 13.79 -16.59
CA PRO A 158 -5.94 15.01 -16.49
C PRO A 158 -7.40 14.73 -16.89
N THR A 159 -8.26 14.36 -15.94
CA THR A 159 -9.69 14.11 -16.20
C THR A 159 -10.53 15.40 -16.19
N VAL A 160 -10.13 16.39 -15.39
CA VAL A 160 -10.83 17.69 -15.28
C VAL A 160 -10.60 18.58 -16.50
N LEU A 161 -9.36 18.62 -17.01
CA LEU A 161 -9.00 19.49 -18.15
C LEU A 161 -9.84 19.20 -19.41
N PRO A 162 -10.04 17.93 -19.81
CA PRO A 162 -10.98 17.55 -20.86
C PRO A 162 -12.41 18.00 -20.60
N ALA A 163 -12.92 17.89 -19.36
CA ALA A 163 -14.27 18.33 -19.02
C ALA A 163 -14.40 19.87 -19.14
N VAL A 164 -13.37 20.62 -18.70
CA VAL A 164 -13.31 22.07 -18.89
C VAL A 164 -13.30 22.43 -20.37
N ALA A 165 -12.47 21.77 -21.18
CA ALA A 165 -12.42 21.99 -22.62
C ALA A 165 -13.79 21.73 -23.28
N CYS A 166 -14.47 20.65 -22.89
CA CYS A 166 -15.83 20.33 -23.35
C CYS A 166 -16.82 21.47 -23.06
N ALA A 167 -16.83 21.95 -21.80
CA ALA A 167 -17.75 22.99 -21.37
C ALA A 167 -17.47 24.32 -22.09
N VAL A 168 -16.20 24.66 -22.29
CA VAL A 168 -15.79 25.85 -23.06
C VAL A 168 -16.22 25.75 -24.52
N ILE A 169 -16.03 24.61 -25.17
CA ILE A 169 -16.48 24.40 -26.56
C ILE A 169 -18.01 24.52 -26.66
N THR A 170 -18.74 23.97 -25.68
CA THR A 170 -20.20 24.08 -25.61
C THR A 170 -20.63 25.55 -25.46
N LEU A 171 -19.94 26.32 -24.61
CA LEU A 171 -20.18 27.74 -24.39
C LEU A 171 -19.88 28.59 -25.64
N ILE A 172 -18.80 28.29 -26.37
CA ILE A 172 -18.48 28.93 -27.65
C ILE A 172 -19.55 28.61 -28.70
N GLY A 173 -20.02 27.35 -28.74
CA GLY A 173 -21.14 26.94 -29.60
C GLY A 173 -22.38 27.78 -29.31
N ASN A 174 -22.71 28.00 -28.04
CA ASN A 174 -23.82 28.89 -27.66
C ASN A 174 -23.60 30.33 -28.10
N ALA A 175 -22.42 30.91 -27.82
CA ALA A 175 -22.10 32.29 -28.15
C ALA A 175 -22.12 32.59 -29.66
N THR A 176 -21.86 31.58 -30.49
CA THR A 176 -21.86 31.68 -31.96
C THR A 176 -23.21 31.31 -32.59
N GLY A 177 -24.22 30.92 -31.80
CA GLY A 177 -25.53 30.48 -32.28
C GLY A 177 -25.58 29.03 -32.78
N TYR A 178 -24.51 28.26 -32.63
CA TYR A 178 -24.37 26.87 -33.06
C TYR A 178 -24.29 25.90 -31.87
N LEU A 179 -25.18 26.05 -30.89
CA LEU A 179 -25.16 25.24 -29.65
C LEU A 179 -25.19 23.74 -29.92
N ALA A 180 -26.02 23.27 -30.86
CA ALA A 180 -26.08 21.86 -31.25
C ALA A 180 -24.72 21.29 -31.66
N TRP A 181 -23.93 22.05 -32.44
CA TRP A 181 -22.58 21.66 -32.81
C TRP A 181 -21.62 21.71 -31.62
N GLY A 182 -21.74 22.72 -30.76
CA GLY A 182 -20.97 22.79 -29.51
C GLY A 182 -21.19 21.56 -28.62
N MET A 183 -22.44 21.08 -28.53
CA MET A 183 -22.81 19.90 -27.76
C MET A 183 -22.21 18.61 -28.30
N ILE A 184 -21.96 18.51 -29.61
CA ILE A 184 -21.37 17.32 -30.23
C ILE A 184 -19.84 17.42 -30.25
N LEU A 185 -19.30 18.57 -30.64
CA LEU A 185 -17.85 18.79 -30.75
C LEU A 185 -17.17 18.85 -29.38
N GLY A 186 -17.87 19.33 -28.34
CA GLY A 186 -17.35 19.38 -26.98
C GLY A 186 -16.93 18.00 -26.47
N PRO A 187 -17.85 17.01 -26.38
CA PRO A 187 -17.52 15.66 -25.94
C PRO A 187 -16.47 14.98 -26.82
N VAL A 188 -16.52 15.18 -28.14
CA VAL A 188 -15.53 14.60 -29.07
C VAL A 188 -14.13 15.13 -28.77
N ALA A 189 -13.98 16.45 -28.63
CA ALA A 189 -12.70 17.08 -28.28
C ALA A 189 -12.23 16.68 -26.88
N SER A 190 -13.15 16.60 -25.92
CA SER A 190 -12.89 16.14 -24.55
C SER A 190 -12.34 14.72 -24.53
N PHE A 191 -13.04 13.79 -25.18
CA PHE A 191 -12.63 12.40 -25.25
C PHE A 191 -11.30 12.25 -26.00
N ALA A 192 -11.09 12.98 -27.10
CA ALA A 192 -9.81 12.99 -27.81
C ALA A 192 -8.66 13.50 -26.93
N LEU A 193 -8.88 14.58 -26.17
CA LEU A 193 -7.89 15.12 -25.24
C LEU A 193 -7.57 14.13 -24.12
N PHE A 194 -8.60 13.45 -23.59
CA PHE A 194 -8.40 12.37 -22.63
C PHE A 194 -7.56 11.24 -23.22
N LEU A 195 -7.87 10.74 -24.42
CA LEU A 195 -7.10 9.67 -25.06
C LEU A 195 -5.65 10.10 -25.31
N PHE A 196 -5.45 11.34 -25.75
CA PHE A 196 -4.11 11.90 -25.93
C PHE A 196 -3.33 11.90 -24.61
N GLY A 197 -3.95 12.34 -23.51
CA GLY A 197 -3.33 12.28 -22.19
C GLY A 197 -3.11 10.84 -21.70
N TYR A 198 -4.06 9.93 -21.97
CA TYR A 198 -4.01 8.53 -21.58
C TYR A 198 -2.84 7.79 -22.23
N TYR A 199 -2.75 7.86 -23.57
CA TYR A 199 -1.70 7.20 -24.33
C TYR A 199 -0.37 7.95 -24.30
N GLY A 200 -0.39 9.28 -24.13
CA GLY A 200 0.80 10.10 -23.95
C GLY A 200 1.39 10.04 -22.54
N ASN A 201 0.77 9.29 -21.60
CA ASN A 201 1.13 9.23 -20.18
C ASN A 201 1.28 10.63 -19.56
N TRP A 202 0.42 11.57 -19.98
CA TRP A 202 0.43 12.93 -19.46
C TRP A 202 -0.09 12.91 -18.02
N ARG A 203 0.74 13.43 -17.10
CA ARG A 203 0.40 13.59 -15.70
C ARG A 203 0.53 15.05 -15.31
N ILE A 204 -0.39 15.52 -14.48
CA ILE A 204 -0.31 16.86 -13.90
C ILE A 204 0.69 16.78 -12.73
N SER A 205 1.67 17.68 -12.71
CA SER A 205 2.64 17.76 -11.63
C SER A 205 1.93 17.99 -10.30
N THR A 206 2.18 17.11 -9.34
CA THR A 206 1.74 17.29 -7.96
C THR A 206 2.97 17.71 -7.16
N ASP A 207 3.21 19.02 -7.07
CA ASP A 207 4.33 19.54 -6.28
C ASP A 207 3.98 19.41 -4.80
N SER A 208 4.44 18.33 -4.18
CA SER A 208 4.24 18.07 -2.74
C SER A 208 4.93 19.10 -1.84
N GLU A 209 5.81 19.93 -2.39
CA GLU A 209 6.51 21.02 -1.69
C GLU A 209 5.70 22.33 -1.61
N PHE A 210 4.60 22.48 -2.37
CA PHE A 210 3.85 23.73 -2.47
C PHE A 210 3.09 24.11 -1.16
N ALA A 211 2.94 23.18 -0.21
CA ALA A 211 2.42 23.46 1.12
C ALA A 211 2.96 22.44 2.16
N PRO A 212 4.08 22.70 2.86
CA PRO A 212 4.70 21.77 3.81
C PRO A 212 3.86 21.49 5.08
N VAL A 213 2.60 21.93 5.14
CA VAL A 213 1.73 21.82 6.33
C VAL A 213 1.22 20.38 6.54
N ASN A 214 1.21 19.55 5.49
CA ASN A 214 0.62 18.19 5.53
C ASN A 214 1.62 17.03 5.64
N THR A 215 2.93 17.31 5.69
CA THR A 215 3.91 16.24 5.96
C THR A 215 3.72 15.66 7.36
N THR A 216 3.10 16.36 8.31
CA THR A 216 2.76 15.82 9.64
C THR A 216 1.57 14.84 9.62
N VAL A 217 0.56 15.06 8.77
CA VAL A 217 -0.64 14.21 8.71
C VAL A 217 -0.37 12.91 7.93
N ASN A 218 0.33 12.97 6.80
CA ASN A 218 0.73 11.76 6.08
C ASN A 218 1.96 11.07 6.70
N ALA A 219 2.82 11.80 7.42
CA ALA A 219 3.76 11.16 8.34
C ALA A 219 3.04 10.46 9.47
N THR A 220 1.76 10.73 9.77
CA THR A 220 1.04 9.96 10.81
C THR A 220 0.86 8.51 10.38
N ALA A 221 0.67 8.17 9.11
CA ALA A 221 0.54 6.75 8.72
C ALA A 221 1.88 5.99 8.87
N THR A 222 3.00 6.60 8.46
CA THR A 222 4.34 6.02 8.62
C THR A 222 4.84 6.10 10.06
N GLN A 223 4.50 7.15 10.81
CA GLN A 223 4.75 7.29 12.24
C GLN A 223 3.88 6.33 13.07
N VAL A 224 2.62 6.10 12.70
CA VAL A 224 1.74 5.10 13.32
C VAL A 224 2.23 3.71 12.99
N ALA A 225 2.68 3.43 11.76
CA ALA A 225 3.31 2.15 11.44
C ALA A 225 4.61 1.93 12.24
N THR A 226 5.46 2.96 12.38
CA THR A 226 6.69 2.85 13.18
C THR A 226 6.41 2.79 14.68
N LEU A 227 5.42 3.52 15.19
CA LEU A 227 4.95 3.45 16.58
C LEU A 227 4.29 2.10 16.88
N ALA A 228 3.51 1.54 15.95
CA ALA A 228 2.92 0.21 16.06
C ALA A 228 4.01 -0.86 16.09
N ARG A 229 5.03 -0.75 15.23
CA ARG A 229 6.20 -1.65 15.25
C ARG A 229 6.99 -1.52 16.55
N LYS A 230 7.17 -0.29 17.05
CA LYS A 230 7.83 -0.02 18.33
C LYS A 230 7.02 -0.56 19.51
N ALA A 231 5.69 -0.47 19.47
CA ALA A 231 4.79 -1.02 20.47
C ALA A 231 4.74 -2.56 20.41
N GLU A 232 4.77 -3.16 19.21
CA GLU A 232 4.85 -4.61 19.03
C GLU A 232 6.16 -5.15 19.59
N ASN A 233 7.29 -4.53 19.26
CA ASN A 233 8.59 -4.93 19.80
C ASN A 233 8.61 -4.80 21.33
N LYS A 234 8.10 -3.70 21.88
CA LYS A 234 8.00 -3.51 23.33
C LYS A 234 7.06 -4.54 23.99
N SER A 235 5.98 -4.92 23.32
CA SER A 235 5.05 -5.96 23.81
C SER A 235 5.69 -7.35 23.77
N ARG A 236 6.49 -7.65 22.73
CA ARG A 236 7.26 -8.89 22.62
C ARG A 236 8.36 -8.96 23.68
N ALA A 237 9.03 -7.85 23.96
CA ALA A 237 10.02 -7.76 25.03
C ALA A 237 9.38 -8.02 26.41
N VAL A 238 8.25 -7.37 26.72
CA VAL A 238 7.52 -7.60 27.99
C VAL A 238 6.96 -9.02 28.08
N ALA A 239 6.48 -9.59 26.97
CA ALA A 239 6.02 -10.98 26.93
C ALA A 239 7.17 -11.98 27.20
N ARG A 240 8.39 -11.67 26.75
CA ARG A 240 9.62 -12.46 27.01
C ARG A 240 10.16 -12.26 28.44
N GLU A 241 9.97 -11.08 29.02
CA GLU A 241 10.30 -10.80 30.42
C GLU A 241 9.37 -11.56 31.39
N LEU A 242 8.11 -11.76 30.99
CA LEU A 242 7.11 -12.53 31.71
C LEU A 242 7.07 -14.03 31.31
N GLU A 243 7.98 -14.49 30.44
CA GLU A 243 7.99 -15.88 29.98
C GLU A 243 8.34 -16.83 31.15
N PRO A 244 7.48 -17.81 31.47
CA PRO A 244 7.79 -18.79 32.51
C PRO A 244 9.02 -19.63 32.14
N THR A 245 9.91 -19.91 33.09
CA THR A 245 11.13 -20.76 32.93
C THR A 245 10.87 -22.13 32.27
N ARG A 246 9.66 -22.66 32.39
CA ARG A 246 9.22 -23.90 31.71
C ARG A 246 9.16 -23.77 30.19
N VAL A 247 8.86 -22.58 29.66
CA VAL A 247 8.77 -22.31 28.21
C VAL A 247 10.16 -22.14 27.60
N ARG A 248 11.08 -21.45 28.32
CA ARG A 248 12.49 -21.31 27.91
C ARG A 248 13.18 -22.67 27.79
N SER A 249 13.12 -23.49 28.84
CA SER A 249 13.68 -24.86 28.82
C SER A 249 13.03 -25.78 27.79
N TRP A 250 11.76 -25.55 27.40
CA TRP A 250 11.14 -26.29 26.31
C TRP A 250 11.75 -25.93 24.95
N ARG A 251 12.03 -24.65 24.68
CA ARG A 251 12.67 -24.20 23.44
C ARG A 251 14.10 -24.74 23.28
N HIS A 252 14.91 -24.69 24.35
CA HIS A 252 16.26 -25.30 24.34
C HIS A 252 16.21 -26.78 23.95
N ARG A 253 15.33 -27.56 24.59
CA ARG A 253 15.13 -28.98 24.25
C ARG A 253 14.67 -29.21 22.81
N GLN A 254 13.96 -28.26 22.18
CA GLN A 254 13.58 -28.39 20.77
C GLN A 254 14.73 -28.06 19.84
N MET A 255 15.58 -27.08 20.18
CA MET A 255 16.79 -26.76 19.42
C MET A 255 17.81 -27.89 19.48
N GLU A 256 18.05 -28.45 20.66
CA GLU A 256 18.88 -29.66 20.84
C GLU A 256 18.38 -30.81 19.98
N LYS A 257 17.07 -31.11 20.04
CA LYS A 257 16.46 -32.15 19.19
C LYS A 257 16.59 -31.87 17.70
N ALA A 258 16.57 -30.60 17.29
CA ALA A 258 16.74 -30.22 15.89
C ALA A 258 18.20 -30.37 15.44
N LEU A 259 19.15 -30.03 16.31
CA LEU A 259 20.58 -30.25 16.08
C LEU A 259 20.90 -31.74 15.98
N GLN A 260 20.38 -32.54 16.91
CA GLN A 260 20.56 -33.99 16.94
C GLN A 260 19.99 -34.65 15.69
N ARG A 261 18.82 -34.21 15.21
CA ARG A 261 18.24 -34.69 13.94
C ARG A 261 19.12 -34.37 12.74
N ARG A 262 19.88 -33.26 12.77
CA ARG A 262 20.83 -32.91 11.70
C ARG A 262 22.07 -33.78 11.76
N ILE A 263 22.64 -34.00 12.94
CA ILE A 263 23.76 -34.92 13.16
C ILE A 263 23.38 -36.32 12.67
N ASP A 264 22.21 -36.82 13.06
CA ASP A 264 21.68 -38.11 12.60
C ASP A 264 21.48 -38.17 11.08
N ALA A 265 21.09 -37.06 10.45
CA ALA A 265 20.91 -36.97 9.00
C ALA A 265 22.27 -36.96 8.27
N GLU A 266 23.30 -36.35 8.85
CA GLU A 266 24.67 -36.36 8.32
C GLU A 266 25.31 -37.74 8.45
N ILE A 267 25.10 -38.43 9.58
CA ILE A 267 25.54 -39.82 9.79
C ILE A 267 24.86 -40.76 8.79
N ARG A 268 23.54 -40.59 8.55
CA ARG A 268 22.82 -41.36 7.51
C ARG A 268 23.33 -41.12 6.10
N LYS A 269 23.95 -39.97 5.82
CA LYS A 269 24.61 -39.66 4.55
C LYS A 269 26.00 -40.28 4.43
N GLY A 270 26.45 -41.05 5.43
CA GLY A 270 27.70 -41.82 5.40
C GLY A 270 28.89 -41.16 6.09
N LYS A 271 28.71 -40.02 6.77
CA LYS A 271 29.76 -39.41 7.59
C LYS A 271 29.98 -40.24 8.87
N ARG A 272 31.24 -40.31 9.33
CA ARG A 272 31.55 -40.95 10.63
C ARG A 272 30.96 -40.10 11.76
N PRO A 273 30.38 -40.70 12.82
CA PRO A 273 29.73 -39.96 13.91
C PRO A 273 30.60 -38.87 14.55
N ALA A 274 31.88 -39.16 14.78
CA ALA A 274 32.83 -38.18 15.33
C ALA A 274 33.04 -36.95 14.43
N GLN A 275 33.03 -37.13 13.11
CA GLN A 275 33.15 -36.03 12.15
C GLN A 275 31.86 -35.20 12.06
N ALA A 276 30.69 -35.84 12.13
CA ALA A 276 29.41 -35.13 12.12
C ALA A 276 29.19 -34.29 13.40
N MET A 277 29.75 -34.74 14.54
CA MET A 277 29.75 -33.95 15.78
C MET A 277 30.77 -32.81 15.71
N SER A 278 32.00 -33.06 15.26
CA SER A 278 33.01 -32.01 15.03
C SER A 278 32.51 -30.93 14.08
N ASP A 279 31.89 -31.29 12.95
CA ASP A 279 31.34 -30.33 11.99
C ASP A 279 30.18 -29.51 12.59
N ALA A 280 29.42 -30.09 13.53
CA ALA A 280 28.36 -29.39 14.23
C ALA A 280 28.93 -28.41 15.27
N ASP A 281 30.01 -28.80 15.95
CA ASP A 281 30.72 -27.98 16.93
C ASP A 281 31.49 -26.84 16.24
N ASP A 282 32.24 -27.12 15.17
CA ASP A 282 32.86 -26.13 14.30
C ASP A 282 31.83 -25.17 13.72
N PHE A 283 30.65 -25.67 13.35
CA PHE A 283 29.54 -24.82 12.92
C PHE A 283 29.07 -23.91 14.04
N LEU A 284 28.94 -24.41 15.27
CA LEU A 284 28.54 -23.59 16.42
C LEU A 284 29.61 -22.54 16.74
N THR A 285 30.89 -22.90 16.68
CA THR A 285 32.04 -22.02 16.93
C THR A 285 32.23 -20.97 15.85
N GLU A 286 32.14 -21.32 14.56
CA GLU A 286 32.14 -20.39 13.43
C GLU A 286 30.93 -19.44 13.53
N PHE A 287 29.80 -19.99 13.95
CA PHE A 287 28.58 -19.24 14.10
C PHE A 287 28.64 -18.24 15.27
N THR A 288 29.26 -18.61 16.41
CA THR A 288 29.42 -17.74 17.58
C THR A 288 30.51 -16.68 17.39
N THR A 289 31.59 -17.00 16.67
CA THR A 289 32.69 -16.05 16.38
C THR A 289 32.31 -14.95 15.37
N GLN A 290 31.24 -15.14 14.59
CA GLN A 290 30.73 -14.14 13.64
C GLN A 290 29.86 -13.04 14.27
N PHE A 291 29.70 -13.04 15.60
CA PHE A 291 29.03 -11.98 16.36
C PHE A 291 30.07 -11.07 17.03
N PRO A 292 30.33 -9.85 16.50
CA PRO A 292 31.39 -8.97 16.98
C PRO A 292 31.01 -8.17 18.25
N ALA A 293 30.01 -8.61 19.02
CA ALA A 293 29.51 -7.89 20.20
C ALA A 293 29.97 -8.48 21.54
N ILE A 294 30.85 -9.49 21.51
CA ILE A 294 31.47 -10.00 22.73
C ILE A 294 32.93 -9.56 22.69
N ASP A 295 33.20 -8.38 23.23
CA ASP A 295 34.58 -7.99 23.56
C ASP A 295 35.14 -9.05 24.53
N ALA A 296 36.40 -9.44 24.34
CA ALA A 296 37.07 -10.43 25.17
C ALA A 296 37.02 -10.08 26.68
N GLU A 297 36.86 -8.80 27.02
CA GLU A 297 36.64 -8.29 28.38
C GLU A 297 35.31 -8.72 29.00
N MET A 298 34.20 -8.72 28.24
CA MET A 298 32.91 -9.22 28.77
C MET A 298 32.91 -10.73 28.98
N LEU A 299 33.71 -11.46 28.19
CA LEU A 299 33.87 -12.90 28.31
C LEU A 299 34.70 -13.28 29.55
N ALA A 300 35.71 -12.46 29.89
CA ALA A 300 36.50 -12.60 31.11
C ALA A 300 35.69 -12.27 32.39
N GLU A 301 34.86 -11.22 32.35
CA GLU A 301 34.05 -10.81 33.51
C GLU A 301 32.93 -11.82 33.83
N ALA A 302 32.41 -12.53 32.81
CA ALA A 302 31.39 -13.55 32.96
C ALA A 302 31.92 -14.93 33.40
N THR A 303 33.16 -15.28 33.06
CA THR A 303 33.76 -16.61 33.33
C THR A 303 34.56 -16.67 34.64
N GLY A 304 34.82 -15.53 35.29
CA GLY A 304 35.41 -15.48 36.64
C GLY A 304 36.86 -15.95 36.73
N ILE A 305 37.61 -15.97 35.62
CA ILE A 305 39.04 -16.24 35.62
C ILE A 305 39.79 -14.91 35.77
N ASP A 306 40.34 -14.67 36.96
CA ASP A 306 41.17 -13.50 37.29
C ASP A 306 42.34 -13.37 36.30
N THR A 307 42.42 -12.27 35.58
CA THR A 307 43.70 -11.75 35.09
C THR A 307 44.50 -11.29 36.31
N PRO A 308 45.78 -11.65 36.47
CA PRO A 308 46.53 -11.28 37.65
C PRO A 308 46.65 -9.76 37.75
N VAL A 309 46.08 -9.23 38.83
CA VAL A 309 46.16 -7.83 39.25
C VAL A 309 47.64 -7.49 39.45
N GLU A 310 48.18 -6.57 38.65
CA GLU A 310 49.39 -5.84 39.02
C GLU A 310 49.02 -4.90 40.18
N ASP A 311 49.22 -5.39 41.39
CA ASP A 311 49.20 -4.62 42.63
C ASP A 311 50.41 -3.67 42.58
N GLU A 312 50.18 -2.37 42.41
CA GLU A 312 51.24 -1.34 42.49
C GLU A 312 51.78 -1.27 43.93
N GLY A 313 52.73 -2.16 44.22
CA GLY A 313 53.59 -2.13 45.40
C GLY A 313 54.62 -1.01 45.29
N LEU A 314 54.55 -0.08 46.24
CA LEU A 314 55.27 1.19 46.39
C LEU A 314 56.82 1.15 46.33
N LEU A 315 57.48 0.01 46.10
CA LEU A 315 58.95 -0.09 46.08
C LEU A 315 59.42 -1.34 45.30
N ASP A 316 59.62 -1.26 43.97
CA ASP A 316 60.59 -2.18 43.32
C ASP A 316 61.24 -1.63 42.03
N GLY A 317 61.74 -0.40 42.13
CA GLY A 317 62.81 0.07 41.26
C GLY A 317 64.15 -0.52 41.68
N ILE A 318 64.36 -1.84 41.54
CA ILE A 318 65.67 -2.50 41.62
C ILE A 318 65.68 -3.69 40.65
N GLY A 319 66.50 -3.62 39.59
CA GLY A 319 66.53 -4.64 38.54
C GLY A 319 67.14 -5.98 38.97
N MET A 320 66.48 -7.09 38.63
CA MET A 320 67.08 -8.41 38.36
C MET A 320 66.03 -9.37 37.78
N ASP A 321 66.28 -9.96 36.61
CA ASP A 321 65.53 -11.07 36.02
C ASP A 321 66.24 -12.39 36.39
N LEU A 322 65.57 -13.27 37.14
CA LEU A 322 66.15 -14.51 37.68
C LEU A 322 65.10 -15.63 37.90
N SER A 323 64.36 -16.01 36.87
CA SER A 323 63.89 -17.42 36.79
C SER A 323 63.54 -17.77 35.36
N GLY A 324 64.56 -18.04 34.56
CA GLY A 324 64.38 -18.84 33.36
C GLY A 324 63.92 -20.23 33.76
N ASP A 325 62.70 -20.57 33.40
CA ASP A 325 62.32 -21.94 33.10
C ASP A 325 61.51 -21.96 31.80
N SER A 326 62.06 -22.72 30.87
CA SER A 326 61.58 -23.03 29.54
C SER A 326 60.70 -24.27 29.59
N TYR A 327 59.63 -24.24 28.80
CA TYR A 327 58.65 -25.31 28.53
C TYR A 327 57.65 -25.58 29.65
N ASP A 328 56.38 -25.20 29.39
CA ASP A 328 55.25 -25.99 29.84
C ASP A 328 54.12 -25.96 28.81
N ASP A 329 53.35 -27.05 28.84
CA ASP A 329 52.56 -27.65 27.77
C ASP A 329 51.47 -26.78 27.11
N GLN A 330 51.28 -26.98 25.80
CA GLN A 330 50.00 -26.65 25.17
C GLN A 330 48.96 -27.64 25.69
N VAL A 331 48.27 -27.25 26.78
CA VAL A 331 47.06 -27.92 27.23
C VAL A 331 46.01 -27.74 26.15
N GLU A 332 45.70 -28.81 25.40
CA GLU A 332 44.46 -28.87 24.63
C GLU A 332 43.29 -28.70 25.61
N PRO A 333 42.36 -27.76 25.37
CA PRO A 333 41.27 -27.53 26.31
C PRO A 333 40.39 -28.78 26.39
N ASP A 334 39.95 -29.12 27.60
CA ASP A 334 39.09 -30.28 27.86
C ASP A 334 37.79 -30.12 27.05
N PRO A 335 37.39 -31.11 26.21
CA PRO A 335 36.18 -31.02 25.41
C PRO A 335 34.91 -30.76 26.23
N GLU A 336 34.83 -31.22 27.49
CA GLU A 336 33.68 -30.91 28.36
C GLU A 336 33.64 -29.42 28.77
N GLU A 337 34.79 -28.79 28.98
CA GLU A 337 34.90 -27.36 29.28
C GLU A 337 34.56 -26.49 28.06
N THR A 338 34.96 -26.96 26.88
CA THR A 338 34.70 -26.26 25.60
C THR A 338 33.21 -26.32 25.25
N GLU A 339 32.57 -27.48 25.43
CA GLU A 339 31.13 -27.65 25.20
C GLU A 339 30.29 -26.85 26.21
N ALA A 340 30.72 -26.77 27.47
CA ALA A 340 30.11 -25.92 28.49
C ALA A 340 30.25 -24.43 28.14
N MET A 341 31.41 -24.00 27.66
CA MET A 341 31.67 -22.63 27.22
C MET A 341 30.81 -22.25 26.00
N HIS A 342 30.59 -23.17 25.07
CA HIS A 342 29.67 -22.96 23.94
C HIS A 342 28.21 -22.88 24.36
N ALA A 343 27.78 -23.69 25.34
CA ALA A 343 26.43 -23.65 25.88
C ALA A 343 26.13 -22.33 26.61
N ASP A 344 27.09 -21.85 27.40
CA ASP A 344 26.95 -20.60 28.17
C ASP A 344 26.98 -19.37 27.23
N MET A 345 27.82 -19.41 26.20
CA MET A 345 27.86 -18.38 25.16
C MET A 345 26.57 -18.35 24.31
N LEU A 346 25.95 -19.50 24.05
CA LEU A 346 24.62 -19.58 23.42
C LEU A 346 23.53 -18.99 24.31
N ASP A 347 23.58 -19.23 25.61
CA ASP A 347 22.65 -18.64 26.57
C ASP A 347 22.80 -17.12 26.65
N ILE A 348 24.03 -16.60 26.58
CA ILE A 348 24.32 -15.17 26.50
C ILE A 348 23.80 -14.57 25.18
N ILE A 349 24.06 -15.20 24.04
CA ILE A 349 23.59 -14.75 22.71
C ILE A 349 22.06 -14.75 22.62
N LEU A 350 21.40 -15.75 23.21
CA LEU A 350 19.94 -15.86 23.28
C LEU A 350 19.30 -14.92 24.32
N SER A 351 20.11 -14.33 25.21
CA SER A 351 19.68 -13.33 26.17
C SER A 351 19.73 -11.89 25.62
N ASP A 352 20.50 -11.64 24.56
CA ASP A 352 20.59 -10.33 23.89
C ASP A 352 19.72 -10.26 22.62
N GLU A 353 18.84 -9.25 22.58
CA GLU A 353 17.83 -9.06 21.54
C GLU A 353 18.41 -8.73 20.16
N LYS A 354 19.55 -8.01 20.09
CA LYS A 354 20.17 -7.67 18.79
C LYS A 354 20.86 -8.89 18.18
N LEU A 355 21.54 -9.67 19.01
CA LEU A 355 22.27 -10.86 18.59
C LEU A 355 21.32 -11.98 18.14
N THR A 356 20.19 -12.15 18.85
CA THR A 356 19.17 -13.15 18.49
C THR A 356 18.44 -12.82 17.18
N ASP A 357 18.11 -11.55 16.93
CA ASP A 357 17.45 -11.17 15.67
C ASP A 357 18.41 -11.26 14.47
N GLU A 358 19.68 -10.91 14.66
CA GLU A 358 20.72 -11.08 13.64
C GLU A 358 21.00 -12.56 13.33
N LEU A 359 20.96 -13.42 14.35
CA LEU A 359 21.02 -14.88 14.24
C LEU A 359 19.87 -15.44 13.36
N ILE A 360 18.64 -14.98 13.61
CA ILE A 360 17.46 -15.44 12.86
C ILE A 360 17.52 -14.97 11.40
N ASP A 361 17.86 -13.70 11.14
CA ASP A 361 17.90 -13.15 9.79
C ASP A 361 18.99 -13.80 8.93
N ARG A 362 20.17 -14.07 9.52
CA ARG A 362 21.25 -14.80 8.85
C ARG A 362 20.89 -16.26 8.60
N LEU A 363 20.22 -16.94 9.53
CA LEU A 363 19.74 -18.32 9.34
C LEU A 363 18.70 -18.42 8.23
N VAL A 364 17.77 -17.47 8.15
CA VAL A 364 16.77 -17.39 7.08
C VAL A 364 17.43 -17.14 5.72
N THR A 365 18.44 -16.28 5.68
CA THR A 365 19.19 -15.96 4.46
C THR A 365 19.99 -17.18 3.96
N ARG A 366 20.68 -17.90 4.85
CA ARG A 366 21.41 -19.14 4.51
C ARG A 366 20.46 -20.27 4.09
N TYR A 367 19.27 -20.38 4.69
CA TYR A 367 18.25 -21.37 4.30
C TYR A 367 17.76 -21.15 2.87
N LYS A 368 17.56 -19.89 2.45
CA LYS A 368 17.18 -19.55 1.08
C LYS A 368 18.28 -19.88 0.06
N GLN A 369 19.56 -19.77 0.46
CA GLN A 369 20.70 -20.09 -0.41
C GLN A 369 20.98 -21.59 -0.55
N LYS A 370 20.59 -22.43 0.42
CA LYS A 370 20.77 -23.90 0.36
C LYS A 370 19.61 -24.65 -0.30
N GLY A 371 18.54 -23.94 -0.66
CA GLY A 371 17.34 -24.48 -1.33
C GLY A 371 17.25 -24.20 -2.84
N SER A 372 18.27 -23.57 -3.44
CA SER A 372 18.41 -23.35 -4.88
C SER A 372 19.42 -24.30 -5.51
#